data_AF-A0A9P6FRS8-F1
#
_entry.id   AF-A0A9P6FRS8-F1
#
_cell.length_a   1.000
_cell.length_b   1.000
_cell.length_c   1.000
_cell.angle_alpha   90.00
_cell.angle_beta   90.00
_cell.angle_gamma   90.00
#
_symmetry.space_group_name_H-M   'P 1'
#
loop_
_entity.id
_entity.type
_entity.pdbx_description
1 polymer ?
#
loop_
_entity_poly.entity_id
_entity_poly.type
_entity_poly.pdbx_seq_one_letter_code
_entity_poly.pdbx_strand_id
1 'polypeptide(L)'
;PWGHFMDLAYMDFHSGTRVVEWQTLKPIDSTIRESIISRGNRTHVPALWNQFAERMPCQVIRGYGHDYLHNVDDDSIGGDFAYQHLLDIEPIPVPGFTLEDTVSYVDDILERNRNSTEQVICLTYTFTAQFERNKNRWDIGWNEMGHYLRFLPRFESFVEDLVAYRFGIPLNSSALSVVRKGHDDNETPVEHPRPPQDLGTSILDQGDRAQTFLDRKPQMKQDYIAIHLRRGDIMIKCTPINQTINSNSSLGVHGAGGGSDCIVPLSVYKAHVDAIVAKFVSPDVLADPSRAGTQGRQQRQNNPSLLQYKPSVVLVSDTQSDQEKAEIDNFGWYRLDHALDPNLLDATKVLGPFSPVFIDSAVLTGRGARWVIGSRRSTMSWLAAMRITSWYDRTIIYPRQQMPPTARARMSRKRSNENKNKGTPELRKSDQPHVNFGHEDGDIVVWEKREIII
;
A
#
# COMPACT_ATOMS: atom_id res chain seq x y z
N PRO A 1 11.87 -13.82 -0.90
CA PRO A 1 11.65 -13.94 0.57
C PRO A 1 11.05 -12.64 1.11
N TRP A 2 10.21 -12.72 2.15
CA TRP A 2 9.65 -11.54 2.83
C TRP A 2 10.73 -10.70 3.51
N GLY A 3 11.75 -11.33 4.09
CA GLY A 3 12.88 -10.70 4.76
C GLY A 3 13.79 -9.87 3.85
N HIS A 4 13.53 -9.85 2.54
CA HIS A 4 14.14 -8.89 1.61
C HIS A 4 13.50 -7.50 1.70
N PHE A 5 12.26 -7.43 2.21
CA PHE A 5 11.44 -6.22 2.23
C PHE A 5 10.98 -5.85 3.64
N MET A 6 10.74 -6.85 4.49
CA MET A 6 10.10 -6.70 5.80
C MET A 6 11.05 -7.10 6.94
N ASP A 7 10.94 -6.39 8.06
CA ASP A 7 11.63 -6.73 9.30
C ASP A 7 10.86 -7.82 10.06
N LEU A 8 11.14 -9.07 9.71
CA LEU A 8 10.47 -10.23 10.33
C LEU A 8 10.82 -10.37 11.81
N ALA A 9 12.01 -9.94 12.24
CA ALA A 9 12.44 -10.00 13.63
C ALA A 9 11.66 -9.00 14.50
N TYR A 10 11.45 -7.78 13.98
CA TYR A 10 10.59 -6.79 14.63
C TYR A 10 9.15 -7.31 14.76
N MET A 11 8.62 -7.88 13.67
CA MET A 11 7.27 -8.46 13.65
C MET A 11 7.11 -9.59 14.67
N ASP A 12 8.05 -10.55 14.70
CA ASP A 12 8.05 -11.67 15.66
C ASP A 12 8.07 -11.16 17.11
N PHE A 13 9.03 -10.30 17.44
CA PHE A 13 9.22 -9.77 18.79
C PHE A 13 7.99 -9.01 19.31
N HIS A 14 7.37 -8.16 18.49
CA HIS A 14 6.27 -7.30 18.95
C HIS A 14 4.88 -7.94 18.85
N SER A 15 4.67 -8.84 17.89
CA SER A 15 3.40 -9.57 17.79
C SER A 15 3.31 -10.77 18.74
N GLY A 16 4.46 -11.24 19.26
CA GLY A 16 4.56 -12.49 20.01
C GLY A 16 4.32 -13.73 19.16
N THR A 17 4.20 -13.57 17.83
CA THR A 17 3.96 -14.64 16.88
C THR A 17 5.22 -14.90 16.07
N ARG A 18 5.76 -16.11 16.21
CA ARG A 18 6.97 -16.52 15.50
C ARG A 18 6.76 -16.54 13.99
N VAL A 19 7.47 -15.69 13.28
CA VAL A 19 7.47 -15.64 11.81
C VAL A 19 8.77 -16.23 11.29
N VAL A 20 8.65 -17.20 10.38
CA VAL A 20 9.81 -17.85 9.76
C VAL A 20 9.66 -17.86 8.26
N GLU A 21 10.78 -17.67 7.56
CA GLU A 21 10.84 -17.86 6.12
C GLU A 21 10.78 -19.34 5.78
N TRP A 22 10.06 -19.68 4.72
CA TRP A 22 9.90 -21.07 4.29
C TRP A 22 11.24 -21.79 4.07
N GLN A 23 12.20 -21.09 3.45
CA GLN A 23 13.55 -21.61 3.20
C GLN A 23 14.33 -21.99 4.48
N THR A 24 13.91 -21.48 5.65
CA THR A 24 14.48 -21.85 6.95
C THR A 24 13.95 -23.20 7.43
N LEU A 25 12.69 -23.50 7.09
CA LEU A 25 12.05 -24.78 7.41
C LEU A 25 12.51 -25.87 6.44
N LYS A 26 12.63 -25.52 5.16
CA LYS A 26 13.02 -26.44 4.09
C LYS A 26 14.03 -25.77 3.16
N PRO A 27 15.34 -25.92 3.43
CA PRO A 27 16.37 -25.44 2.52
C PRO A 27 16.33 -26.27 1.24
N ILE A 28 16.31 -25.60 0.09
CA ILE A 28 16.39 -26.23 -1.22
C ILE A 28 17.74 -25.86 -1.82
N ASP A 29 18.48 -26.85 -2.28
CA ASP A 29 19.74 -26.63 -2.99
C ASP A 29 19.54 -25.68 -4.18
N SER A 30 20.37 -24.64 -4.26
CA SER A 30 20.22 -23.60 -5.27
C SER A 30 20.41 -24.13 -6.69
N THR A 31 21.30 -25.10 -6.89
CA THR A 31 21.54 -25.71 -8.21
C THR A 31 20.35 -26.56 -8.64
N ILE A 32 19.76 -27.34 -7.73
CA ILE A 32 18.51 -28.07 -7.99
C ILE A 32 17.40 -27.09 -8.34
N ARG A 33 17.21 -26.06 -7.51
CA ARG A 33 16.19 -25.03 -7.73
C ARG A 33 16.32 -24.37 -9.09
N GLU A 34 17.51 -23.92 -9.46
CA GLU A 34 17.78 -23.31 -10.76
C GLU A 34 17.50 -24.29 -11.91
N SER A 35 17.92 -25.55 -11.78
CA SER A 35 17.70 -26.56 -12.83
C SER A 35 16.23 -26.87 -13.08
N ILE A 36 15.39 -26.74 -12.05
CA ILE A 36 13.95 -26.99 -12.13
C ILE A 36 13.22 -25.73 -12.62
N ILE A 37 13.45 -24.58 -11.98
CA ILE A 37 12.73 -23.32 -12.27
C ILE A 37 13.08 -22.78 -13.66
N SER A 38 14.33 -22.93 -14.12
CA SER A 38 14.72 -22.44 -15.46
C SER A 38 14.16 -23.27 -16.62
N ARG A 39 13.68 -24.49 -16.35
CA ARG A 39 13.29 -25.48 -17.37
C ARG A 39 11.80 -25.77 -17.43
N GLY A 40 11.00 -25.16 -16.55
CA GLY A 40 9.56 -25.38 -16.51
C GLY A 40 8.85 -24.31 -15.71
N ASN A 41 7.58 -24.57 -15.46
CA ASN A 41 6.73 -23.76 -14.60
C ASN A 41 5.64 -24.65 -13.99
N ARG A 42 4.74 -24.08 -13.19
CA ARG A 42 3.65 -24.85 -12.56
C ARG A 42 2.70 -25.53 -13.55
N THR A 43 2.55 -25.01 -14.78
CA THR A 43 1.69 -25.65 -15.80
C THR A 43 2.43 -26.72 -16.60
N HIS A 44 3.76 -26.66 -16.63
CA HIS A 44 4.65 -27.57 -17.33
C HIS A 44 5.74 -28.05 -16.37
N VAL A 45 5.33 -28.88 -15.41
CA VAL A 45 6.18 -29.40 -14.34
C VAL A 45 7.22 -30.35 -14.94
N PRO A 46 8.53 -30.04 -14.88
CA PRO A 46 9.56 -30.90 -15.45
C PRO A 46 9.68 -32.20 -14.66
N ALA A 47 10.08 -33.30 -15.30
CA ALA A 47 10.23 -34.60 -14.63
C ALA A 47 11.13 -34.55 -13.37
N LEU A 48 12.14 -33.67 -13.39
CA LEU A 48 13.03 -33.44 -12.26
C LEU A 48 12.28 -32.87 -11.04
N TRP A 49 11.26 -32.04 -11.22
CA TRP A 49 10.44 -31.53 -10.12
C TRP A 49 9.76 -32.68 -9.39
N ASN A 50 9.14 -33.62 -10.09
CA ASN A 50 8.49 -34.80 -9.49
C ASN A 50 9.46 -35.69 -8.69
N GLN A 51 10.77 -35.63 -8.97
CA GLN A 51 11.78 -36.39 -8.22
C GLN A 51 12.16 -35.74 -6.89
N PHE A 52 12.05 -34.41 -6.79
CA PHE A 52 12.45 -33.65 -5.61
C PHE A 52 11.28 -33.05 -4.83
N ALA A 53 10.09 -33.02 -5.42
CA ALA A 53 8.90 -32.58 -4.75
C ALA A 53 8.58 -33.52 -3.60
N GLU A 54 8.42 -32.95 -2.41
CA GLU A 54 7.99 -33.71 -1.25
C GLU A 54 6.49 -33.60 -1.13
N ARG A 55 5.86 -34.75 -0.88
CA ARG A 55 4.45 -34.81 -0.53
C ARG A 55 4.22 -34.04 0.76
N MET A 56 3.39 -33.01 0.69
CA MET A 56 3.04 -32.16 1.81
C MET A 56 1.54 -32.27 2.06
N PRO A 57 1.09 -33.14 2.98
CA PRO A 57 -0.29 -33.17 3.42
C PRO A 57 -0.66 -31.80 3.98
N CYS A 58 -1.61 -31.13 3.35
CA CYS A 58 -2.03 -29.79 3.70
C CYS A 58 -3.54 -29.81 3.91
N GLN A 59 -3.99 -29.40 5.08
CA GLN A 59 -5.42 -29.29 5.34
C GLN A 59 -6.01 -28.08 4.62
N VAL A 60 -6.53 -28.34 3.42
CA VAL A 60 -7.12 -27.33 2.55
C VAL A 60 -8.61 -27.23 2.87
N ILE A 61 -9.09 -26.02 3.10
CA ILE A 61 -10.50 -25.74 3.34
C ILE A 61 -11.27 -25.90 2.01
N ARG A 62 -11.83 -27.09 1.73
CA ARG A 62 -12.56 -27.38 0.48
C ARG A 62 -13.91 -26.64 0.40
N GLY A 63 -14.25 -26.13 -0.78
CA GLY A 63 -15.23 -25.05 -1.01
C GLY A 63 -14.54 -23.71 -1.31
N TYR A 64 -13.27 -23.63 -0.88
CA TYR A 64 -12.29 -22.60 -1.20
C TYR A 64 -11.07 -23.28 -1.85
N GLY A 65 -10.60 -22.77 -3.00
CA GLY A 65 -9.58 -23.45 -3.81
C GLY A 65 -10.11 -24.60 -4.67
N HIS A 66 -11.38 -24.55 -5.07
CA HIS A 66 -11.93 -25.47 -6.06
C HIS A 66 -11.13 -25.45 -7.39
N ASP A 67 -10.45 -24.35 -7.67
CA ASP A 67 -9.57 -24.12 -8.84
C ASP A 67 -8.27 -24.93 -8.78
N TYR A 68 -7.87 -25.44 -7.60
CA TYR A 68 -6.60 -26.16 -7.44
C TYR A 68 -6.65 -27.62 -7.92
N LEU A 69 -7.85 -28.20 -8.01
CA LEU A 69 -8.02 -29.65 -8.19
C LEU A 69 -8.75 -30.03 -9.49
N HIS A 70 -9.35 -29.07 -10.18
CA HIS A 70 -10.11 -29.34 -11.39
C HIS A 70 -9.69 -28.43 -12.53
N ASN A 71 -8.63 -28.80 -13.25
CA ASN A 71 -8.40 -28.53 -14.68
C ASN A 71 -8.68 -27.10 -15.21
N VAL A 72 -8.49 -26.04 -14.42
CA VAL A 72 -8.61 -24.68 -14.95
C VAL A 72 -7.31 -23.95 -14.71
N ASP A 73 -6.83 -23.32 -15.77
CA ASP A 73 -5.60 -22.54 -15.95
C ASP A 73 -5.43 -21.34 -14.99
N ASP A 74 -6.02 -21.37 -13.79
CA ASP A 74 -6.17 -20.20 -12.95
C ASP A 74 -4.98 -19.96 -12.01
N ASP A 75 -4.64 -18.67 -11.94
CA ASP A 75 -3.46 -18.08 -11.35
C ASP A 75 -3.54 -18.02 -9.83
N SER A 76 -3.44 -19.19 -9.18
CA SER A 76 -3.37 -19.24 -7.72
C SER A 76 -1.93 -19.04 -7.25
N ILE A 77 -1.71 -17.96 -6.47
CA ILE A 77 -0.43 -17.62 -5.82
C ILE A 77 0.13 -18.81 -5.02
N GLY A 78 -0.75 -19.65 -4.47
CA GLY A 78 -0.34 -20.87 -3.78
C GLY A 78 0.38 -21.86 -4.71
N GLY A 79 -0.04 -21.98 -5.98
CA GLY A 79 0.51 -22.95 -6.92
C GLY A 79 1.94 -22.61 -7.32
N ASP A 80 2.21 -21.33 -7.52
CA ASP A 80 3.57 -20.84 -7.75
C ASP A 80 4.46 -21.06 -6.52
N PHE A 81 3.94 -20.81 -5.32
CA PHE A 81 4.66 -21.08 -4.07
C PHE A 81 5.01 -22.57 -3.95
N ALA A 82 4.04 -23.45 -4.15
CA ALA A 82 4.24 -24.91 -4.10
C ALA A 82 5.28 -25.38 -5.12
N TYR A 83 5.17 -24.89 -6.35
CA TYR A 83 6.11 -25.21 -7.42
C TYR A 83 7.53 -24.75 -7.09
N GLN A 84 7.70 -23.48 -6.70
CA GLN A 84 9.02 -22.90 -6.36
C GLN A 84 9.69 -23.57 -5.17
N HIS A 85 8.90 -24.18 -4.29
CA HIS A 85 9.38 -24.82 -3.07
C HIS A 85 9.34 -26.36 -3.09
N LEU A 86 9.11 -26.95 -4.28
CA LEU A 86 9.11 -28.40 -4.48
C LEU A 86 8.16 -29.09 -3.48
N LEU A 87 6.92 -28.60 -3.45
CA LEU A 87 5.85 -29.10 -2.59
C LEU A 87 4.78 -29.74 -3.48
N ASP A 88 4.62 -31.05 -3.34
CA ASP A 88 3.47 -31.78 -3.86
C ASP A 88 2.35 -31.68 -2.81
N ILE A 89 1.60 -30.58 -2.88
CA ILE A 89 0.53 -30.26 -1.94
C ILE A 89 -0.59 -31.30 -2.11
N GLU A 90 -0.79 -32.11 -1.07
CA GLU A 90 -1.90 -33.04 -1.02
C GLU A 90 -3.02 -32.45 -0.13
N PRO A 91 -4.15 -32.02 -0.73
CA PRO A 91 -5.23 -31.41 0.03
C PRO A 91 -5.97 -32.46 0.87
N ILE A 92 -5.90 -32.30 2.19
CA ILE A 92 -6.69 -33.03 3.17
C ILE A 92 -7.92 -32.17 3.51
N PRO A 93 -9.16 -32.68 3.37
CA PRO A 93 -10.35 -31.93 3.76
C PRO A 93 -10.36 -31.68 5.27
N VAL A 94 -10.70 -30.46 5.67
CA VAL A 94 -10.94 -30.16 7.09
C VAL A 94 -12.18 -30.94 7.56
N PRO A 95 -12.09 -31.76 8.62
CA PRO A 95 -13.22 -32.56 9.08
C PRO A 95 -14.48 -31.72 9.31
N GLY A 96 -15.58 -32.11 8.66
CA GLY A 96 -16.90 -31.48 8.81
C GLY A 96 -17.10 -30.12 8.12
N PHE A 97 -16.16 -29.68 7.27
CA PHE A 97 -16.44 -28.60 6.31
C PHE A 97 -17.02 -29.21 5.03
N THR A 98 -18.07 -28.59 4.49
CA THR A 98 -18.68 -29.00 3.22
C THR A 98 -18.48 -27.94 2.14
N LEU A 99 -18.76 -28.30 0.88
CA LEU A 99 -18.58 -27.39 -0.26
C LEU A 99 -19.53 -26.19 -0.22
N GLU A 100 -20.59 -26.28 0.58
CA GLU A 100 -21.62 -25.26 0.72
C GLU A 100 -21.29 -24.19 1.78
N ASP A 101 -20.22 -24.36 2.56
CA ASP A 101 -19.81 -23.41 3.59
C ASP A 101 -19.23 -22.12 2.95
N THR A 102 -19.91 -20.99 3.17
CA THR A 102 -19.57 -19.67 2.56
C THR A 102 -18.76 -18.74 3.47
N VAL A 103 -18.46 -19.17 4.69
CA VAL A 103 -17.59 -18.46 5.63
C VAL A 103 -16.83 -19.50 6.45
N SER A 104 -15.51 -19.38 6.52
CA SER A 104 -14.67 -20.21 7.37
C SER A 104 -14.03 -19.37 8.46
N TYR A 105 -14.17 -19.83 9.70
CA TYR A 105 -13.51 -19.23 10.86
C TYR A 105 -12.23 -19.98 11.19
N VAL A 106 -11.15 -19.24 11.43
CA VAL A 106 -9.84 -19.83 11.76
C VAL A 106 -9.93 -20.70 13.02
N ASP A 107 -10.65 -20.25 14.05
CA ASP A 107 -10.84 -21.02 15.28
C ASP A 107 -11.54 -22.36 15.07
N ASP A 108 -12.56 -22.39 14.21
CA ASP A 108 -13.27 -23.63 13.88
C ASP A 108 -12.32 -24.63 13.20
N ILE A 109 -11.42 -24.13 12.33
CA ILE A 109 -10.40 -24.94 11.68
C ILE A 109 -9.38 -25.45 12.70
N LEU A 110 -8.88 -24.60 13.58
CA LEU A 110 -7.90 -24.99 14.60
C LEU A 110 -8.48 -26.03 15.56
N GLU A 111 -9.71 -25.84 16.05
CA GLU A 111 -10.35 -26.79 16.97
C GLU A 111 -10.56 -28.16 16.33
N ARG A 112 -11.01 -28.20 15.06
CA ARG A 112 -11.20 -29.45 14.32
C ARG A 112 -9.88 -30.18 14.04
N ASN A 113 -8.77 -29.46 14.07
CA ASN A 113 -7.43 -29.98 13.85
C ASN A 113 -6.62 -30.20 15.13
N ARG A 114 -7.23 -30.02 16.29
CA ARG A 114 -6.60 -30.23 17.59
C ARG A 114 -6.06 -31.66 17.78
N ASN A 115 -6.68 -32.64 17.11
CA ASN A 115 -6.27 -34.04 17.12
C ASN A 115 -5.58 -34.48 15.82
N SER A 116 -5.21 -33.54 14.95
CA SER A 116 -4.50 -33.85 13.72
C SER A 116 -3.13 -34.42 14.05
N THR A 117 -2.71 -35.46 13.31
CA THR A 117 -1.35 -36.00 13.38
C THR A 117 -0.37 -35.18 12.53
N GLU A 118 -0.88 -34.24 11.73
CA GLU A 118 -0.07 -33.41 10.85
C GLU A 118 0.71 -32.37 11.63
N GLN A 119 1.99 -32.21 11.29
CA GLN A 119 2.86 -31.20 11.92
C GLN A 119 2.64 -29.79 11.35
N VAL A 120 2.03 -29.70 10.16
CA VAL A 120 1.82 -28.43 9.44
C VAL A 120 0.37 -28.36 8.95
N ILE A 121 -0.27 -27.21 9.19
CA ILE A 121 -1.60 -26.89 8.68
C ILE A 121 -1.44 -25.76 7.67
N CYS A 122 -1.81 -26.01 6.41
CA CYS A 122 -1.69 -25.04 5.32
C CYS A 122 -3.05 -24.39 5.04
N LEU A 123 -3.19 -23.10 5.30
CA LEU A 123 -4.42 -22.38 4.98
C LEU A 123 -4.29 -21.70 3.61
N THR A 124 -5.09 -22.12 2.64
CA THR A 124 -5.18 -21.50 1.31
C THR A 124 -6.31 -20.46 1.25
N TYR A 125 -6.25 -19.52 0.30
CA TYR A 125 -7.29 -18.49 0.11
C TYR A 125 -7.59 -17.68 1.39
N THR A 126 -6.55 -17.37 2.18
CA THR A 126 -6.67 -16.66 3.47
C THR A 126 -7.37 -15.30 3.37
N PHE A 127 -7.48 -14.71 2.16
CA PHE A 127 -8.28 -13.52 1.92
C PHE A 127 -9.79 -13.72 2.10
N THR A 128 -10.31 -14.92 2.37
CA THR A 128 -11.73 -15.14 2.73
C THR A 128 -11.92 -15.56 4.18
N ALA A 129 -10.85 -16.01 4.85
CA ALA A 129 -10.88 -16.44 6.24
C ALA A 129 -11.34 -15.30 7.16
N GLN A 130 -12.16 -15.66 8.15
CA GLN A 130 -12.57 -14.78 9.23
C GLN A 130 -11.90 -15.23 10.52
N PHE A 131 -11.42 -14.28 11.32
CA PHE A 131 -10.85 -14.58 12.63
C PHE A 131 -11.95 -14.62 13.69
N GLU A 132 -12.88 -13.67 13.64
CA GLU A 132 -13.99 -13.58 14.60
C GLU A 132 -15.34 -13.30 13.94
N ARG A 133 -16.41 -13.79 14.56
CA ARG A 133 -17.79 -13.55 14.11
C ARG A 133 -18.14 -12.07 14.24
N ASN A 134 -18.74 -11.51 13.19
CA ASN A 134 -19.21 -10.12 13.12
C ASN A 134 -18.12 -9.03 13.22
N LYS A 135 -16.84 -9.39 13.16
CA LYS A 135 -15.74 -8.42 13.09
C LYS A 135 -15.13 -8.41 11.69
N ASN A 136 -14.62 -7.26 11.30
CA ASN A 136 -13.89 -7.14 10.04
C ASN A 136 -12.49 -7.75 10.22
N ARG A 137 -12.17 -8.78 9.43
CA ARG A 137 -10.85 -9.43 9.43
C ARG A 137 -9.67 -8.46 9.26
N TRP A 138 -9.86 -7.35 8.55
CA TRP A 138 -8.80 -6.36 8.32
C TRP A 138 -8.44 -5.66 9.62
N ASP A 139 -9.43 -5.36 10.45
CA ASP A 139 -9.22 -4.69 11.73
C ASP A 139 -8.49 -5.64 12.70
N ILE A 140 -8.90 -6.92 12.74
CA ILE A 140 -8.25 -7.93 13.59
C ILE A 140 -6.80 -8.14 13.15
N GLY A 141 -6.58 -8.51 11.88
CA GLY A 141 -5.24 -8.78 11.37
C GLY A 141 -4.30 -7.58 11.51
N TRP A 142 -4.82 -6.36 11.38
CA TRP A 142 -4.02 -5.16 11.60
C TRP A 142 -3.66 -4.92 13.06
N ASN A 143 -4.66 -5.01 13.94
CA ASN A 143 -4.49 -4.74 15.37
C ASN A 143 -3.63 -5.80 16.06
N GLU A 144 -3.67 -7.04 15.60
CA GLU A 144 -2.83 -8.10 16.19
C GLU A 144 -1.43 -8.12 15.60
N MET A 145 -1.29 -7.88 14.29
CA MET A 145 -0.01 -8.14 13.60
C MET A 145 0.39 -7.07 12.59
N GLY A 146 -0.56 -6.56 11.80
CA GLY A 146 -0.24 -5.71 10.64
C GLY A 146 0.48 -4.41 10.98
N HIS A 147 0.20 -3.80 12.13
CA HIS A 147 0.90 -2.59 12.56
C HIS A 147 2.38 -2.82 12.93
N TYR A 148 2.79 -4.07 13.17
CA TYR A 148 4.18 -4.48 13.37
C TYR A 148 4.89 -4.89 12.07
N LEU A 149 4.18 -4.96 10.93
CA LEU A 149 4.76 -5.31 9.62
C LEU A 149 5.56 -4.13 9.02
N ARG A 150 6.71 -3.84 9.62
CA ARG A 150 7.65 -2.79 9.21
C ARG A 150 8.51 -3.26 8.04
N PHE A 151 8.89 -2.32 7.18
CA PHE A 151 9.91 -2.61 6.17
C PHE A 151 11.27 -2.80 6.83
N LEU A 152 12.17 -3.49 6.14
CA LEU A 152 13.56 -3.60 6.54
C LEU A 152 14.21 -2.19 6.52
N PRO A 153 14.96 -1.77 7.56
CA PRO A 153 15.54 -0.43 7.64
C PRO A 153 16.37 -0.01 6.44
N ARG A 154 17.18 -0.93 5.91
CA ARG A 154 18.01 -0.67 4.73
C ARG A 154 17.18 -0.52 3.46
N PHE A 155 16.09 -1.28 3.35
CA PHE A 155 15.12 -1.11 2.28
C PHE A 155 14.40 0.25 2.39
N GLU A 156 13.92 0.65 3.57
CA GLU A 156 13.35 1.99 3.77
C GLU A 156 14.36 3.09 3.43
N SER A 157 15.61 2.93 3.87
CA SER A 157 16.67 3.87 3.59
C SER A 157 16.94 4.01 2.10
N PHE A 158 17.03 2.89 1.38
CA PHE A 158 17.17 2.89 -0.06
C PHE A 158 16.05 3.68 -0.74
N VAL A 159 14.79 3.48 -0.32
CA VAL A 159 13.64 4.19 -0.88
C VAL A 159 13.70 5.68 -0.57
N GLU A 160 14.08 6.06 0.66
CA GLU A 160 14.31 7.47 1.01
C GLU A 160 15.42 8.12 0.18
N ASP A 161 16.52 7.39 -0.07
CA ASP A 161 17.65 7.88 -0.86
C ASP A 161 17.26 8.02 -2.33
N LEU A 162 16.44 7.10 -2.86
CA LEU A 162 15.87 7.19 -4.20
C LEU A 162 14.98 8.43 -4.35
N VAL A 163 14.09 8.69 -3.38
CA VAL A 163 13.24 9.90 -3.38
C VAL A 163 14.13 11.14 -3.28
N ALA A 164 15.08 11.18 -2.35
CA ALA A 164 15.97 12.32 -2.18
C ALA A 164 16.78 12.62 -3.43
N TYR A 165 17.37 11.59 -4.05
CA TYR A 165 18.10 11.66 -5.32
C TYR A 165 17.26 12.31 -6.41
N ARG A 166 16.03 11.83 -6.60
CA ARG A 166 15.15 12.31 -7.67
C ARG A 166 14.73 13.77 -7.52
N PHE A 167 14.61 14.25 -6.30
CA PHE A 167 14.22 15.65 -6.04
C PHE A 167 15.39 16.57 -5.67
N GLY A 168 16.63 16.07 -5.69
CA GLY A 168 17.79 16.83 -5.20
C GLY A 168 17.62 17.27 -3.75
N ILE A 169 16.89 16.50 -2.93
CA ILE A 169 16.71 16.81 -1.51
C ILE A 169 18.03 16.46 -0.80
N PRO A 170 18.70 17.43 -0.16
CA PRO A 170 19.94 17.15 0.55
C PRO A 170 19.67 16.21 1.75
N LEU A 171 20.25 15.02 1.71
CA LEU A 171 20.31 14.09 2.84
C LEU A 171 21.32 14.65 3.86
N ASN A 172 20.90 14.85 5.10
CA ASN A 172 21.61 15.72 6.02
C ASN A 172 22.71 15.00 6.80
N SER A 173 23.82 14.59 6.19
CA SER A 173 24.98 14.09 6.94
C SER A 173 25.92 15.23 7.32
N SER A 174 25.59 15.98 8.38
CA SER A 174 26.60 16.74 9.15
C SER A 174 27.39 17.86 8.43
N ALA A 175 27.20 18.10 7.13
CA ALA A 175 27.94 19.09 6.33
C ALA A 175 27.18 20.43 6.15
N LEU A 176 26.11 20.64 6.91
CA LEU A 176 25.49 21.98 7.04
C LEU A 176 26.04 22.77 8.24
N SER A 177 27.18 22.38 8.81
CA SER A 177 28.00 23.35 9.53
C SER A 177 28.75 24.18 8.49
N VAL A 178 28.32 25.44 8.33
CA VAL A 178 29.07 26.53 7.72
C VAL A 178 29.14 26.57 6.19
N VAL A 179 28.00 26.75 5.52
CA VAL A 179 27.97 27.74 4.42
C VAL A 179 27.39 29.02 5.01
N ARG A 180 28.19 29.65 5.89
CA ARG A 180 28.07 31.08 6.14
C ARG A 180 28.46 31.73 4.82
N LYS A 181 27.53 32.44 4.19
CA LYS A 181 27.78 33.42 3.14
C LYS A 181 28.85 34.41 3.63
N GLY A 182 30.12 34.07 3.42
CA GLY A 182 31.14 35.03 3.05
C GLY A 182 30.97 35.26 1.56
N HIS A 183 30.98 36.53 1.18
CA HIS A 183 30.70 37.05 -0.15
C HIS A 183 31.88 36.79 -1.10
N ASP A 184 32.28 35.52 -1.29
CA ASP A 184 33.32 35.13 -2.24
C ASP A 184 32.69 34.26 -3.33
N ASP A 185 32.89 34.63 -4.59
CA ASP A 185 32.32 34.04 -5.82
C ASP A 185 32.83 32.61 -6.13
N ASN A 186 33.20 31.84 -5.11
CA ASN A 186 33.59 30.42 -5.19
C ASN A 186 32.57 29.56 -4.45
N GLU A 187 31.29 29.62 -4.84
CA GLU A 187 30.29 28.67 -4.37
C GLU A 187 30.66 27.27 -4.86
N THR A 188 31.14 26.42 -3.94
CA THR A 188 31.27 24.98 -4.19
C THR A 188 29.90 24.42 -4.58
N PRO A 189 29.77 23.70 -5.71
CA PRO A 189 28.52 23.12 -6.15
C PRO A 189 27.88 22.30 -5.02
N VAL A 190 26.59 22.54 -4.75
CA VAL A 190 25.81 21.66 -3.86
C VAL A 190 25.90 20.25 -4.45
N GLU A 191 26.56 19.33 -3.74
CA GLU A 191 26.75 17.96 -4.23
C GLU A 191 25.36 17.32 -4.30
N HIS A 192 24.89 17.08 -5.53
CA HIS A 192 23.66 16.33 -5.75
C HIS A 192 23.79 14.97 -5.07
N PRO A 193 22.73 14.44 -4.43
CA PRO A 193 22.77 13.09 -3.90
C PRO A 193 23.25 12.15 -5.01
N ARG A 194 24.12 11.21 -4.69
CA ARG A 194 24.50 10.17 -5.66
C ARG A 194 23.33 9.19 -5.78
N PRO A 195 23.13 8.55 -6.95
CA PRO A 195 22.19 7.43 -7.01
C PRO A 195 22.57 6.39 -5.95
N PRO A 196 21.61 5.64 -5.38
CA PRO A 196 21.90 4.64 -4.37
C PRO A 196 22.97 3.66 -4.88
N GLN A 197 24.19 3.76 -4.34
CA GLN A 197 25.32 2.93 -4.78
C GLN A 197 25.28 1.54 -4.14
N ASP A 198 24.48 1.38 -3.08
CA ASP A 198 24.40 0.17 -2.27
C ASP A 198 23.18 -0.68 -2.62
N LEU A 199 22.99 -0.90 -3.92
CA LEU A 199 21.98 -1.82 -4.46
C LEU A 199 22.42 -3.29 -4.35
N GLY A 200 23.56 -3.60 -3.74
CA GLY A 200 24.09 -4.97 -3.58
C GLY A 200 23.41 -5.74 -2.43
N THR A 201 24.03 -6.83 -1.97
CA THR A 201 23.50 -7.64 -0.83
C THR A 201 23.35 -6.87 0.48
N SER A 202 23.95 -5.70 0.58
CA SER A 202 23.82 -4.82 1.74
C SER A 202 22.38 -4.36 2.00
N ILE A 203 21.55 -4.15 0.96
CA ILE A 203 20.13 -3.81 1.16
C ILE A 203 19.36 -4.94 1.86
N LEU A 204 19.87 -6.18 1.74
CA LEU A 204 19.31 -7.38 2.34
C LEU A 204 19.94 -7.72 3.70
N ASP A 205 20.93 -6.96 4.15
CA ASP A 205 21.62 -7.21 5.41
C ASP A 205 20.69 -6.94 6.59
N GLN A 206 20.55 -7.95 7.44
CA GLN A 206 19.69 -7.95 8.63
C GLN A 206 20.46 -7.56 9.91
N GLY A 207 21.77 -7.27 9.80
CA GLY A 207 22.66 -7.08 10.94
C GLY A 207 22.34 -5.86 11.82
N ASP A 208 21.67 -4.84 11.28
CA ASP A 208 21.25 -3.68 12.05
C ASP A 208 19.78 -3.83 12.49
N ARG A 209 19.54 -3.86 13.81
CA ARG A 209 18.18 -3.88 14.36
C ARG A 209 17.36 -2.67 13.90
N ALA A 210 16.10 -2.92 13.52
CA ALA A 210 15.05 -2.00 13.06
C ALA A 210 15.27 -0.53 13.43
N GLN A 211 15.29 -0.27 14.73
CA GLN A 211 15.22 1.06 15.30
C GLN A 211 16.58 1.79 15.22
N THR A 212 17.68 1.08 15.43
CA THR A 212 19.01 1.70 15.56
C THR A 212 19.55 2.28 14.26
N PHE A 213 19.22 1.70 13.10
CA PHE A 213 19.69 2.21 11.81
C PHE A 213 18.93 3.48 11.42
N LEU A 214 17.59 3.46 11.50
CA LEU A 214 16.74 4.59 11.12
C LEU A 214 16.87 5.77 12.09
N ASP A 215 17.07 5.51 13.38
CA ASP A 215 17.31 6.56 14.40
C ASP A 215 18.63 7.30 14.15
N ARG A 216 19.64 6.59 13.61
CA ARG A 216 20.92 7.20 13.23
C ARG A 216 20.84 7.92 11.89
N LYS A 217 19.92 7.51 11.00
CA LYS A 217 19.77 8.15 9.71
C LYS A 217 19.14 9.53 9.88
N PRO A 218 19.80 10.60 9.41
CA PRO A 218 19.23 11.94 9.44
C PRO A 218 17.85 11.93 8.80
N GLN A 219 16.88 12.54 9.48
CA GLN A 219 15.55 12.71 8.91
C GLN A 219 15.67 13.51 7.61
N MET A 220 14.91 13.11 6.57
CA MET A 220 14.82 13.91 5.34
C MET A 220 14.42 15.34 5.71
N LYS A 221 15.16 16.33 5.20
CA LYS A 221 14.87 17.75 5.49
C LYS A 221 13.56 18.25 4.90
N GLN A 222 13.11 17.59 3.83
CA GLN A 222 11.99 18.05 3.05
C GLN A 222 10.94 16.96 3.00
N ASP A 223 9.75 17.31 3.49
CA ASP A 223 8.55 16.52 3.32
C ASP A 223 8.14 16.49 1.84
N TYR A 224 7.53 15.39 1.43
CA TYR A 224 6.90 15.24 0.12
C TYR A 224 5.43 14.82 0.24
N ILE A 225 4.70 15.05 -0.83
CA ILE A 225 3.34 14.54 -1.04
C ILE A 225 3.46 13.24 -1.85
N ALA A 226 3.01 12.13 -1.28
CA ALA A 226 2.95 10.85 -1.96
C ALA A 226 1.54 10.64 -2.56
N ILE A 227 1.45 10.21 -3.80
CA ILE A 227 0.20 9.93 -4.50
C ILE A 227 0.18 8.48 -4.93
N HIS A 228 -0.90 7.77 -4.62
CA HIS A 228 -1.16 6.46 -5.19
C HIS A 228 -2.32 6.53 -6.19
N LEU A 229 -1.98 6.28 -7.45
CA LEU A 229 -2.93 6.31 -8.56
C LEU A 229 -3.20 4.89 -9.08
N ARG A 230 -4.36 4.33 -8.73
CA ARG A 230 -4.79 2.99 -9.18
C ARG A 230 -5.60 3.09 -10.48
N ARG A 231 -5.07 2.54 -11.57
CA ARG A 231 -5.51 2.70 -12.98
C ARG A 231 -5.57 1.44 -13.81
N GLY A 232 -4.88 0.35 -13.46
CA GLY A 232 -4.80 -0.87 -14.26
C GLY A 232 -6.13 -1.62 -14.41
N ASP A 233 -6.17 -2.87 -13.96
CA ASP A 233 -7.38 -3.71 -14.03
C ASP A 233 -8.61 -3.09 -13.32
N ILE A 234 -8.38 -2.12 -12.42
CA ILE A 234 -9.43 -1.42 -11.69
C ILE A 234 -10.35 -0.65 -12.63
N MET A 235 -9.87 -0.16 -13.79
CA MET A 235 -10.71 0.56 -14.74
C MET A 235 -11.83 -0.35 -15.26
N ILE A 236 -11.51 -1.61 -15.54
CA ILE A 236 -12.48 -2.62 -15.98
C ILE A 236 -13.47 -2.91 -14.84
N LYS A 237 -12.98 -3.06 -13.61
CA LYS A 237 -13.80 -3.30 -12.41
C LYS A 237 -14.73 -2.13 -12.07
N CYS A 238 -14.32 -0.90 -12.40
CA CYS A 238 -15.07 0.32 -12.14
C CYS A 238 -16.03 0.72 -13.27
N THR A 239 -15.96 0.10 -14.45
CA THR A 239 -16.79 0.49 -15.59
C THR A 239 -18.23 0.01 -15.41
N PRO A 240 -19.26 0.87 -15.59
CA PRO A 240 -20.67 0.54 -15.29
C PRO A 240 -21.26 -0.65 -16.05
N ILE A 241 -20.69 -1.05 -17.19
CA ILE A 241 -21.20 -2.15 -18.02
C ILE A 241 -21.32 -3.47 -17.22
N ASN A 242 -20.40 -3.69 -16.26
CA ASN A 242 -20.45 -4.86 -15.37
C ASN A 242 -21.41 -4.71 -14.17
N GLN A 243 -21.88 -3.50 -13.87
CA GLN A 243 -22.79 -3.26 -12.73
C GLN A 243 -24.25 -3.55 -13.07
N THR A 244 -24.65 -3.41 -14.34
CA THR A 244 -26.01 -3.72 -14.82
C THR A 244 -26.29 -5.23 -14.93
N ILE A 245 -25.27 -6.07 -15.03
CA ILE A 245 -25.45 -7.53 -15.16
C ILE A 245 -25.63 -8.20 -13.80
N ASN A 246 -25.02 -7.66 -12.74
CA ASN A 246 -25.06 -8.24 -11.39
C ASN A 246 -26.22 -7.70 -10.52
N SER A 247 -27.05 -6.79 -11.00
CA SER A 247 -28.19 -6.24 -10.24
C SER A 247 -29.37 -7.21 -10.06
N ASN A 248 -29.32 -8.42 -10.65
CA ASN A 248 -30.30 -9.48 -10.43
C ASN A 248 -29.90 -10.45 -9.30
N SER A 249 -28.71 -10.31 -8.70
CA SER A 249 -28.35 -11.09 -7.52
C SER A 249 -29.09 -10.51 -6.30
N SER A 250 -30.02 -11.27 -5.75
CA SER A 250 -30.86 -10.93 -4.59
C SER A 250 -30.11 -10.87 -3.26
N LEU A 251 -28.78 -11.06 -3.25
CA LEU A 251 -27.95 -10.77 -2.08
C LEU A 251 -27.67 -9.26 -2.03
N GLY A 252 -28.56 -8.55 -1.33
CA GLY A 252 -28.53 -7.12 -1.07
C GLY A 252 -27.33 -6.66 -0.23
N VAL A 253 -26.13 -6.71 -0.80
CA VAL A 253 -24.98 -5.98 -0.25
C VAL A 253 -25.14 -4.51 -0.67
N HIS A 254 -25.63 -3.72 0.29
CA HIS A 254 -25.80 -2.28 0.21
C HIS A 254 -24.57 -1.56 -0.38
N GLY A 255 -24.74 -0.94 -1.56
CA GLY A 255 -23.67 -0.17 -2.17
C GLY A 255 -24.03 0.60 -3.44
N ALA A 256 -25.26 1.12 -3.56
CA ALA A 256 -25.67 2.00 -4.67
C ALA A 256 -25.03 3.42 -4.59
N GLY A 257 -23.78 3.51 -4.13
CA GLY A 257 -22.93 4.70 -4.21
C GLY A 257 -22.08 4.61 -5.47
N GLY A 258 -22.47 5.37 -6.49
CA GLY A 258 -22.05 5.23 -7.88
C GLY A 258 -20.54 5.18 -8.15
N GLY A 259 -20.20 4.64 -9.33
CA GLY A 259 -18.83 4.47 -9.82
C GLY A 259 -17.96 5.74 -9.92
N SER A 260 -18.42 6.91 -9.49
CA SER A 260 -17.68 8.17 -9.51
C SER A 260 -16.47 8.17 -8.57
N ASP A 261 -16.50 7.39 -7.48
CA ASP A 261 -15.37 7.34 -6.52
C ASP A 261 -14.31 6.28 -6.90
N CYS A 262 -14.49 5.58 -8.01
CA CYS A 262 -13.70 4.41 -8.37
C CYS A 262 -12.45 4.78 -9.19
N ILE A 263 -12.62 5.60 -10.23
CA ILE A 263 -11.54 6.14 -11.06
C ILE A 263 -11.60 7.66 -11.03
N VAL A 264 -10.69 8.27 -10.27
CA VAL A 264 -10.67 9.73 -10.08
C VAL A 264 -9.71 10.39 -11.09
N PRO A 265 -10.12 11.43 -11.85
CA PRO A 265 -9.23 12.12 -12.79
C PRO A 265 -8.01 12.76 -12.11
N LEU A 266 -6.88 12.83 -12.81
CA LEU A 266 -5.65 13.45 -12.32
C LEU A 266 -5.84 14.90 -11.86
N SER A 267 -6.68 15.67 -12.56
CA SER A 267 -7.02 17.05 -12.18
C SER A 267 -7.59 17.20 -10.77
N VAL A 268 -8.29 16.17 -10.26
CA VAL A 268 -8.81 16.17 -8.89
C VAL A 268 -7.69 15.93 -7.88
N TYR A 269 -6.76 15.00 -8.15
CA TYR A 269 -5.54 14.85 -7.35
C TYR A 269 -4.76 16.16 -7.33
N LYS A 270 -4.69 16.86 -8.47
CA LYS A 270 -3.99 18.14 -8.58
C LYS A 270 -4.60 19.20 -7.70
N ALA A 271 -5.93 19.32 -7.66
CA ALA A 271 -6.59 20.26 -6.76
C ALA A 271 -6.23 20.02 -5.28
N HIS A 272 -6.11 18.75 -4.85
CA HIS A 272 -5.67 18.44 -3.49
C HIS A 272 -4.20 18.78 -3.26
N VAL A 273 -3.31 18.49 -4.22
CA VAL A 273 -1.89 18.90 -4.15
C VAL A 273 -1.76 20.42 -4.07
N ASP A 274 -2.44 21.16 -4.93
CA ASP A 274 -2.41 22.62 -4.95
C ASP A 274 -2.92 23.19 -3.61
N ALA A 275 -3.97 22.60 -3.03
CA ALA A 275 -4.49 23.00 -1.72
C ALA A 275 -3.50 22.73 -0.56
N ILE A 276 -2.71 21.66 -0.64
CA ILE A 276 -1.63 21.40 0.32
C ILE A 276 -0.50 22.42 0.13
N VAL A 277 -0.04 22.61 -1.10
CA VAL A 277 1.06 23.53 -1.44
C VAL A 277 0.71 24.98 -1.10
N ALA A 278 -0.54 25.40 -1.27
CA ALA A 278 -0.99 26.76 -0.92
C ALA A 278 -0.78 27.09 0.56
N LYS A 279 -0.78 26.10 1.47
CA LYS A 279 -0.46 26.30 2.90
C LYS A 279 1.01 26.66 3.13
N PHE A 280 1.87 26.44 2.13
CA PHE A 280 3.30 26.74 2.13
C PHE A 280 3.64 28.05 1.41
N VAL A 281 2.63 28.78 0.95
CA VAL A 281 2.82 30.11 0.35
C VAL A 281 2.29 31.12 1.35
N SER A 282 3.16 32.01 1.84
CA SER A 282 2.72 33.07 2.76
C SER A 282 1.54 33.85 2.15
N PRO A 283 0.44 34.07 2.90
CA PRO A 283 -0.72 34.85 2.44
C PRO A 283 -0.33 36.23 1.89
N ASP A 284 0.72 36.83 2.46
CA ASP A 284 1.24 38.15 2.06
C ASP A 284 1.81 38.17 0.64
N VAL A 285 2.31 37.03 0.15
CA VAL A 285 2.81 36.89 -1.23
C VAL A 285 1.65 36.78 -2.23
N LEU A 286 0.49 36.27 -1.80
CA LEU A 286 -0.69 36.11 -2.64
C LEU A 286 -1.58 37.36 -2.66
N ALA A 287 -1.59 38.15 -1.58
CA ALA A 287 -2.51 39.27 -1.41
C ALA A 287 -2.16 40.53 -2.22
N ASP A 288 -0.88 40.78 -2.54
CA ASP A 288 -0.48 41.97 -3.28
C ASP A 288 0.87 41.81 -4.04
N PRO A 289 0.85 41.37 -5.31
CA PRO A 289 2.03 41.27 -6.15
C PRO A 289 2.77 42.60 -6.34
N SER A 290 2.09 43.74 -6.16
CA SER A 290 2.62 45.08 -6.37
C SER A 290 3.40 45.62 -5.16
N ARG A 291 3.13 45.11 -3.96
CA ARG A 291 3.92 45.39 -2.73
C ARG A 291 5.24 44.62 -2.64
N ALA A 292 5.53 43.73 -3.59
CA ALA A 292 6.85 43.11 -3.75
C ALA A 292 7.93 44.08 -4.27
N GLY A 293 7.66 45.39 -4.25
CA GLY A 293 8.66 46.44 -4.40
C GLY A 293 9.73 46.41 -3.30
N THR A 294 10.76 47.22 -3.49
CA THR A 294 12.10 47.27 -2.87
C THR A 294 12.27 46.79 -1.41
N GLN A 295 11.26 46.95 -0.53
CA GLN A 295 11.30 46.45 0.85
C GLN A 295 11.17 44.92 0.98
N GLY A 296 10.35 44.27 0.13
CA GLY A 296 10.24 42.81 0.13
C GLY A 296 11.52 42.10 -0.33
N ARG A 297 12.33 42.77 -1.16
CA ARG A 297 13.67 42.30 -1.55
C ARG A 297 14.67 42.33 -0.39
N GLN A 298 14.67 43.39 0.43
CA GLN A 298 15.56 43.48 1.59
C GLN A 298 15.18 42.49 2.69
N GLN A 299 13.89 42.27 2.94
CA GLN A 299 13.44 41.31 3.95
C GLN A 299 13.72 39.85 3.56
N ARG A 300 13.60 39.50 2.27
CA ARG A 300 14.00 38.19 1.74
C ARG A 300 15.52 37.95 1.79
N GLN A 301 16.34 38.98 1.61
CA GLN A 301 17.79 38.86 1.73
C GLN A 301 18.25 38.63 3.17
N ASN A 302 17.52 39.17 4.16
CA ASN A 302 17.89 39.07 5.57
C ASN A 302 17.41 37.79 6.27
N ASN A 303 16.55 36.99 5.64
CA ASN A 303 16.05 35.74 6.23
C ASN A 303 15.98 34.59 5.19
N PRO A 304 17.14 34.12 4.67
CA PRO A 304 17.20 33.02 3.69
C PRO A 304 16.65 31.68 4.23
N SER A 305 16.47 31.56 5.55
CA SER A 305 15.84 30.44 6.26
C SER A 305 14.31 30.36 6.08
N LEU A 306 13.66 31.38 5.50
CA LEU A 306 12.23 31.39 5.20
C LEU A 306 11.90 31.09 3.73
N LEU A 307 12.85 30.58 2.94
CA LEU A 307 12.51 29.87 1.70
C LEU A 307 11.72 28.62 2.07
N GLN A 308 10.41 28.82 2.22
CA GLN A 308 9.45 27.78 2.56
C GLN A 308 9.49 26.75 1.44
N TYR A 309 10.14 25.62 1.73
CA TYR A 309 10.33 24.55 0.76
C TYR A 309 8.96 24.06 0.31
N LYS A 310 8.66 24.24 -0.98
CA LYS A 310 7.49 23.62 -1.62
C LYS A 310 7.68 22.10 -1.54
N PRO A 311 6.72 21.33 -0.99
CA PRO A 311 6.87 19.89 -0.93
C PRO A 311 6.94 19.30 -2.35
N SER A 312 7.85 18.36 -2.54
CA SER A 312 7.94 17.57 -3.77
C SER A 312 6.74 16.64 -3.90
N VAL A 313 6.37 16.25 -5.12
CA VAL A 313 5.22 15.35 -5.36
C VAL A 313 5.71 14.08 -6.04
N VAL A 314 5.48 12.95 -5.37
CA VAL A 314 5.86 11.62 -5.83
C VAL A 314 4.60 10.83 -6.12
N LEU A 315 4.50 10.22 -7.28
CA LEU A 315 3.35 9.45 -7.71
C LEU A 315 3.77 8.02 -8.02
N VAL A 316 3.04 7.06 -7.45
CA VAL A 316 3.15 5.64 -7.76
C VAL A 316 1.86 5.20 -8.45
N SER A 317 1.99 4.40 -9.50
CA SER A 317 0.85 3.95 -10.30
C SER A 317 1.12 2.63 -10.98
N ASP A 318 0.06 1.87 -11.20
CA ASP A 318 0.05 0.60 -11.91
C ASP A 318 -0.28 0.74 -13.41
N THR A 319 -0.31 1.96 -13.95
CA THR A 319 -0.43 2.19 -15.41
C THR A 319 0.87 2.68 -16.02
N GLN A 320 1.07 2.29 -17.28
CA GLN A 320 2.21 2.67 -18.12
C GLN A 320 1.80 3.65 -19.23
N SER A 321 0.66 4.34 -19.09
CA SER A 321 0.19 5.30 -20.09
C SER A 321 1.16 6.49 -20.25
N ASP A 322 1.66 6.70 -21.48
CA ASP A 322 2.51 7.85 -21.84
C ASP A 322 1.74 9.17 -21.78
N GLN A 323 0.45 9.15 -22.14
CA GLN A 323 -0.40 10.34 -22.06
C GLN A 323 -0.57 10.78 -20.60
N GLU A 324 -0.83 9.82 -19.70
CA GLU A 324 -0.96 10.13 -18.28
C GLU A 324 0.38 10.57 -17.68
N LYS A 325 1.50 9.96 -18.12
CA LYS A 325 2.84 10.42 -17.78
C LYS A 325 3.07 11.87 -18.20
N ALA A 326 2.75 12.24 -19.43
CA ALA A 326 2.92 13.61 -19.92
C ALA A 326 2.08 14.61 -19.11
N GLU A 327 0.86 14.25 -18.71
CA GLU A 327 0.03 15.06 -17.82
C GLU A 327 0.67 15.24 -16.43
N ILE A 328 1.20 14.16 -15.85
CA ILE A 328 1.93 14.19 -14.57
C ILE A 328 3.18 15.08 -14.65
N ASP A 329 3.97 14.92 -15.71
CA ASP A 329 5.17 15.72 -15.95
C ASP A 329 4.83 17.20 -16.12
N ASN A 330 3.71 17.53 -16.79
CA ASN A 330 3.20 18.90 -16.92
C ASN A 330 2.81 19.55 -15.57
N PHE A 331 2.49 18.75 -14.55
CA PHE A 331 2.27 19.27 -13.19
C PHE A 331 3.55 19.46 -12.38
N GLY A 332 4.70 19.05 -12.93
CA GLY A 332 5.99 19.04 -12.25
C GLY A 332 6.06 17.99 -11.14
N TRP A 333 5.29 16.91 -11.26
CA TRP A 333 5.33 15.77 -10.34
C TRP A 333 6.24 14.69 -10.91
N TYR A 334 6.72 13.79 -10.05
CA TYR A 334 7.52 12.64 -10.47
C TYR A 334 6.71 11.35 -10.35
N ARG A 335 6.51 10.63 -11.47
CA ARG A 335 6.00 9.25 -11.45
C ARG A 335 7.15 8.27 -11.30
N LEU A 336 7.08 7.35 -10.33
CA LEU A 336 7.98 6.20 -10.28
C LEU A 336 7.71 5.30 -11.48
N ASP A 337 8.74 5.06 -12.28
CA ASP A 337 8.65 4.24 -13.48
C ASP A 337 9.62 3.06 -13.39
N HIS A 338 9.12 1.94 -12.87
CA HIS A 338 9.90 0.72 -12.67
C HIS A 338 10.38 0.06 -13.96
N ALA A 339 9.87 0.49 -15.12
CA ALA A 339 10.27 -0.04 -16.43
C ALA A 339 11.38 0.78 -17.09
N LEU A 340 11.51 2.07 -16.74
CA LEU A 340 12.43 2.99 -17.41
C LEU A 340 13.48 3.63 -16.49
N ASP A 341 13.24 3.71 -15.19
CA ASP A 341 14.21 4.25 -14.24
C ASP A 341 15.35 3.24 -14.00
N PRO A 342 16.61 3.55 -14.37
CA PRO A 342 17.74 2.62 -14.20
C PRO A 342 17.93 2.15 -12.76
N ASN A 343 17.70 3.02 -11.77
CA ASN A 343 17.87 2.66 -10.36
C ASN A 343 16.79 1.66 -9.91
N LEU A 344 15.56 1.82 -10.41
CA LEU A 344 14.45 0.90 -10.12
C LEU A 344 14.62 -0.44 -10.85
N LEU A 345 15.12 -0.41 -12.09
CA LEU A 345 15.46 -1.62 -12.84
C LEU A 345 16.56 -2.42 -12.13
N ASP A 346 17.61 -1.74 -11.65
CA ASP A 346 18.70 -2.39 -10.92
C ASP A 346 18.22 -2.92 -9.56
N ALA A 347 17.40 -2.15 -8.84
CA ALA A 347 16.73 -2.63 -7.63
C ALA A 347 15.89 -3.88 -7.90
N THR A 348 15.17 -3.93 -9.03
CA THR A 348 14.36 -5.09 -9.41
C THR A 348 15.19 -6.33 -9.68
N LYS A 349 16.38 -6.18 -10.27
CA LYS A 349 17.30 -7.31 -10.49
C LYS A 349 17.78 -7.93 -9.17
N VAL A 350 17.97 -7.12 -8.13
CA VAL A 350 18.52 -7.58 -6.84
C VAL A 350 17.43 -8.04 -5.88
N LEU A 351 16.37 -7.23 -5.72
CA LEU A 351 15.29 -7.50 -4.78
C LEU A 351 14.25 -8.49 -5.34
N GLY A 352 14.23 -8.67 -6.66
CA GLY A 352 13.34 -9.57 -7.37
C GLY A 352 12.06 -8.90 -7.89
N PRO A 353 11.18 -9.70 -8.53
CA PRO A 353 10.06 -9.19 -9.33
C PRO A 353 8.95 -8.50 -8.52
N PHE A 354 8.89 -8.72 -7.20
CA PHE A 354 7.94 -8.05 -6.32
C PHE A 354 8.44 -6.70 -5.79
N SER A 355 9.69 -6.34 -6.07
CA SER A 355 10.24 -5.08 -5.57
C SER A 355 9.47 -3.83 -6.01
N PRO A 356 8.86 -3.72 -7.22
CA PRO A 356 8.12 -2.52 -7.59
C PRO A 356 7.00 -2.17 -6.59
N VAL A 357 6.18 -3.16 -6.21
CA VAL A 357 5.05 -2.93 -5.29
C VAL A 357 5.51 -2.60 -3.86
N PHE A 358 6.62 -3.20 -3.41
CA PHE A 358 7.17 -2.90 -2.09
C PHE A 358 7.84 -1.53 -2.06
N ILE A 359 8.55 -1.12 -3.12
CA ILE A 359 9.16 0.20 -3.25
C ILE A 359 8.06 1.26 -3.25
N ASP A 360 7.03 1.09 -4.08
CA ASP A 360 5.90 2.01 -4.14
C ASP A 360 5.19 2.11 -2.78
N SER A 361 5.02 0.97 -2.09
CA SER A 361 4.42 0.97 -0.77
C SER A 361 5.29 1.68 0.27
N ALA A 362 6.61 1.56 0.20
CA ALA A 362 7.54 2.27 1.07
C ALA A 362 7.58 3.77 0.73
N VAL A 363 7.46 4.18 -0.53
CA VAL A 363 7.30 5.60 -0.91
C VAL A 363 6.04 6.19 -0.29
N LEU A 364 4.92 5.47 -0.34
CA LEU A 364 3.64 5.93 0.23
C LEU A 364 3.63 6.02 1.76
N THR A 365 4.55 5.33 2.42
CA THR A 365 4.58 5.23 3.89
C THR A 365 5.91 5.69 4.49
N GLY A 366 6.79 6.26 3.67
CA GLY A 366 8.11 6.73 4.10
C GLY A 366 8.01 7.89 5.07
N ARG A 367 9.05 8.10 5.90
CA ARG A 367 9.06 9.18 6.91
C ARG A 367 8.85 10.56 6.30
N GLY A 368 9.37 10.78 5.08
CA GLY A 368 9.18 12.03 4.32
C GLY A 368 7.79 12.20 3.69
N ALA A 369 6.97 11.16 3.60
CA ALA A 369 5.61 11.23 3.04
C ALA A 369 4.64 11.90 4.03
N ARG A 370 4.72 13.23 4.18
CA ARG A 370 3.90 13.97 5.14
C ARG A 370 2.43 13.99 4.77
N TRP A 371 2.14 14.04 3.48
CA TRP A 371 0.80 13.92 2.94
C TRP A 371 0.73 12.74 2.00
N VAL A 372 -0.34 11.96 2.10
CA VAL A 372 -0.60 10.84 1.21
C VAL A 372 -1.98 11.04 0.59
N ILE A 373 -2.06 10.94 -0.73
CA ILE A 373 -3.32 11.01 -1.49
C ILE A 373 -3.51 9.67 -2.20
N GLY A 374 -4.53 8.90 -1.82
CA GLY A 374 -4.73 7.54 -2.31
C GLY A 374 -6.01 7.34 -3.10
N SER A 375 -6.06 6.23 -3.84
CA SER A 375 -7.31 5.73 -4.44
C SER A 375 -8.14 4.95 -3.41
N ARG A 376 -9.40 5.36 -3.20
CA ARG A 376 -10.31 4.81 -2.18
C ARG A 376 -10.61 3.32 -2.33
N ARG A 377 -10.56 2.80 -3.55
CA ARG A 377 -10.89 1.39 -3.85
C ARG A 377 -9.66 0.49 -3.93
N SER A 378 -8.46 1.01 -3.70
CA SER A 378 -7.24 0.23 -3.78
C SER A 378 -6.77 -0.27 -2.41
N THR A 379 -6.60 -1.58 -2.27
CA THR A 379 -6.04 -2.21 -1.05
C THR A 379 -4.67 -1.63 -0.69
N MET A 380 -3.85 -1.27 -1.67
CA MET A 380 -2.55 -0.66 -1.42
C MET A 380 -2.66 0.75 -0.80
N SER A 381 -3.67 1.55 -1.19
CA SER A 381 -3.94 2.83 -0.50
C SER A 381 -4.43 2.60 0.93
N TRP A 382 -5.26 1.58 1.15
CA TRP A 382 -5.75 1.22 2.48
C TRP A 382 -4.60 0.78 3.39
N LEU A 383 -3.71 -0.08 2.90
CA LEU A 383 -2.51 -0.48 3.64
C LEU A 383 -1.61 0.73 3.92
N ALA A 384 -1.42 1.64 2.95
CA ALA A 384 -0.68 2.87 3.19
C ALA A 384 -1.34 3.72 4.28
N ALA A 385 -2.66 3.88 4.26
CA ALA A 385 -3.41 4.59 5.28
C ALA A 385 -3.23 3.98 6.67
N MET A 386 -3.40 2.66 6.78
CA MET A 386 -3.26 1.94 8.04
C MET A 386 -1.85 2.10 8.61
N ARG A 387 -0.82 1.96 7.75
CA ARG A 387 0.59 2.18 8.09
C ARG A 387 0.85 3.60 8.56
N ILE A 388 0.55 4.64 7.77
CA ILE A 388 0.89 6.01 8.15
C ILE A 388 0.14 6.47 9.41
N THR A 389 -1.07 5.96 9.64
CA THR A 389 -1.83 6.21 10.87
C THR A 389 -1.14 5.56 12.07
N SER A 390 -0.82 4.27 12.01
CA SER A 390 -0.24 3.59 13.17
C SER A 390 1.23 3.94 13.40
N TRP A 391 1.98 4.25 12.33
CA TRP A 391 3.43 4.44 12.38
C TRP A 391 3.82 5.87 12.66
N TYR A 392 3.04 6.84 12.19
CA TYR A 392 3.41 8.26 12.20
C TYR A 392 2.28 9.19 12.64
N ASP A 393 1.11 8.66 13.04
CA ASP A 393 -0.08 9.43 13.41
C ASP A 393 -0.51 10.41 12.29
N ARG A 394 -0.48 9.93 11.04
CA ARG A 394 -0.87 10.69 9.85
C ARG A 394 -2.12 10.12 9.22
N THR A 395 -2.81 10.91 8.41
CA THR A 395 -4.00 10.48 7.68
C THR A 395 -3.80 10.56 6.18
N ILE A 396 -4.55 9.74 5.45
CA ILE A 396 -4.58 9.72 3.99
C ILE A 396 -5.76 10.56 3.49
N ILE A 397 -5.57 11.22 2.34
CA ILE A 397 -6.63 11.91 1.61
C ILE A 397 -7.15 10.96 0.53
N TYR A 398 -8.46 10.76 0.49
CA TYR A 398 -9.14 10.03 -0.59
C TYR A 398 -9.94 11.00 -1.45
N PRO A 399 -9.42 11.41 -2.62
CA PRO A 399 -10.15 12.25 -3.54
C PRO A 399 -11.48 11.60 -3.93
N ARG A 400 -12.54 12.42 -4.00
CA ARG A 400 -13.85 12.01 -4.52
C ARG A 400 -14.11 12.76 -5.81
N GLN A 401 -14.65 12.08 -6.81
CA GLN A 401 -15.14 12.79 -7.99
C GLN A 401 -16.38 13.56 -7.55
N GLN A 402 -16.33 14.90 -7.64
CA GLN A 402 -17.52 15.71 -7.40
C GLN A 402 -18.62 15.24 -8.36
N MET A 403 -19.73 14.78 -7.80
CA MET A 403 -20.88 14.45 -8.63
C MET A 403 -21.31 15.70 -9.40
N PRO A 404 -21.56 15.60 -10.71
CA PRO A 404 -22.09 16.72 -11.47
C PRO A 404 -23.30 17.31 -10.74
N PRO A 405 -23.46 18.65 -10.69
CA PRO A 405 -24.56 19.30 -9.98
C PRO A 405 -25.94 18.73 -10.35
N THR A 406 -26.09 18.31 -11.61
CA THR A 406 -27.29 17.65 -12.16
C THR A 406 -27.58 16.28 -11.53
N ALA A 407 -26.55 15.45 -11.32
CA ALA A 407 -26.67 14.16 -10.65
C ALA A 407 -27.01 14.33 -9.17
N ARG A 408 -26.36 15.30 -8.50
CA ARG A 408 -26.66 15.67 -7.10
C ARG A 408 -28.12 16.14 -6.94
N ALA A 409 -28.60 17.00 -7.85
CA ALA A 409 -29.99 17.44 -7.87
C ALA A 409 -30.98 16.27 -8.09
N ARG A 410 -30.65 15.33 -8.98
CA ARG A 410 -31.48 14.14 -9.24
C ARG A 410 -31.55 13.21 -8.02
N MET A 411 -30.43 12.96 -7.33
CA MET A 411 -30.43 12.17 -6.09
C MET A 411 -31.21 12.86 -4.97
N SER A 412 -31.07 14.18 -4.83
CA SER A 412 -31.83 14.96 -3.85
C SER A 412 -33.34 14.86 -4.10
N ARG A 413 -33.78 14.92 -5.37
CA ARG A 413 -35.19 14.71 -5.75
C ARG A 413 -35.64 13.27 -5.45
N LYS A 414 -34.82 12.26 -5.74
CA LYS A 414 -35.14 10.86 -5.46
C LYS A 414 -35.31 10.60 -3.95
N ARG A 415 -34.38 11.09 -3.13
CA ARG A 415 -34.49 11.01 -1.65
C ARG A 415 -35.72 11.75 -1.12
N SER A 416 -36.04 12.92 -1.67
CA SER A 416 -37.26 13.64 -1.30
C SER A 416 -38.53 12.87 -1.64
N ASN A 417 -38.55 12.13 -2.76
CA ASN A 417 -39.70 11.29 -3.14
C ASN A 417 -39.78 10.00 -2.31
N GLU A 418 -38.65 9.36 -2.01
CA GLU A 418 -38.61 8.17 -1.14
C GLU A 418 -39.05 8.49 0.29
N ASN A 419 -38.65 9.65 0.82
CA ASN A 419 -39.10 10.11 2.15
C ASN A 419 -40.59 10.50 2.17
N LYS A 420 -41.17 10.91 1.04
CA LYS A 420 -42.64 11.15 0.95
C LYS A 420 -43.44 9.85 0.91
N ASN A 421 -42.85 8.76 0.45
CA ASN A 421 -43.54 7.47 0.30
C ASN A 421 -43.32 6.52 1.49
N LYS A 422 -42.35 6.79 2.37
CA LYS A 422 -42.21 6.08 3.64
C LYS A 422 -43.11 6.74 4.68
N GLY A 423 -44.31 6.19 4.86
CA GLY A 423 -45.16 6.50 6.00
C GLY A 423 -44.38 6.40 7.32
N THR A 424 -44.75 7.23 8.29
CA THR A 424 -44.10 7.42 9.59
C THR A 424 -43.62 6.09 10.20
N PRO A 425 -42.31 5.85 10.32
CA PRO A 425 -41.83 4.61 10.90
C PRO A 425 -41.93 4.66 12.43
N GLU A 426 -42.53 3.61 13.02
CA GLU A 426 -42.43 3.31 14.45
C GLU A 426 -40.96 3.19 14.87
N LEU A 427 -40.56 3.93 15.90
CA LEU A 427 -39.24 3.82 16.51
C LEU A 427 -39.06 2.42 17.13
N ARG A 428 -38.28 1.56 16.47
CA ARG A 428 -37.61 0.44 17.15
C ARG A 428 -36.19 0.86 17.51
N LYS A 429 -35.90 0.96 18.81
CA LYS A 429 -34.56 1.11 19.35
C LYS A 429 -33.78 -0.18 19.11
N SER A 430 -32.69 -0.08 18.35
CA SER A 430 -31.74 -1.16 18.11
C SER A 430 -30.44 -0.78 18.81
N ASP A 431 -30.17 -1.39 19.96
CA ASP A 431 -28.95 -1.20 20.74
C ASP A 431 -27.82 -2.08 20.18
N GLN A 432 -27.30 -1.72 19.00
CA GLN A 432 -26.04 -2.29 18.50
C GLN A 432 -25.02 -1.19 18.20
N PRO A 433 -23.77 -1.32 18.67
CA PRO A 433 -22.70 -0.39 18.32
C PRO A 433 -22.26 -0.66 16.88
N HIS A 434 -22.77 0.14 15.94
CA HIS A 434 -22.20 0.20 14.59
C HIS A 434 -20.84 0.89 14.64
N VAL A 435 -19.82 0.25 14.05
CA VAL A 435 -18.56 0.89 13.68
C VAL A 435 -18.88 1.93 12.60
N ASN A 436 -19.13 3.16 13.03
CA ASN A 436 -19.34 4.29 12.13
C ASN A 436 -18.00 4.66 11.49
N PHE A 437 -17.82 4.31 10.22
CA PHE A 437 -16.91 5.02 9.32
C PHE A 437 -17.29 6.51 9.38
N GLY A 438 -16.29 7.40 9.48
CA GLY A 438 -16.44 8.81 9.86
C GLY A 438 -17.67 9.54 9.30
N HIS A 439 -18.24 10.41 10.14
CA HIS A 439 -19.42 11.23 9.83
C HIS A 439 -19.21 12.05 8.55
N GLU A 440 -20.18 12.00 7.63
CA GLU A 440 -20.14 12.61 6.30
C GLU A 440 -20.51 14.10 6.29
N ASP A 441 -19.69 14.97 6.88
CA ASP A 441 -19.85 16.42 6.69
C ASP A 441 -18.55 17.06 6.19
N GLY A 442 -18.47 17.26 4.86
CA GLY A 442 -17.38 17.98 4.17
C GLY A 442 -16.59 17.14 3.15
N ASP A 443 -16.02 17.81 2.14
CA ASP A 443 -15.33 17.23 0.96
C ASP A 443 -14.03 16.43 1.26
N ILE A 444 -13.78 16.07 2.52
CA ILE A 444 -12.59 15.36 2.97
C ILE A 444 -13.03 14.24 3.93
N VAL A 445 -12.77 12.98 3.55
CA VAL A 445 -12.92 11.85 4.47
C VAL A 445 -11.63 11.72 5.27
N VAL A 446 -11.65 12.14 6.53
CA VAL A 446 -10.55 11.90 7.46
C VAL A 446 -10.85 10.59 8.22
N TRP A 447 -9.89 9.66 8.23
CA TRP A 447 -9.91 8.55 9.17
C TRP A 447 -9.43 9.08 10.51
N GLU A 448 -10.35 9.35 11.44
CA GLU A 448 -10.00 9.74 12.81
C GLU A 448 -9.82 8.50 13.70
N LYS A 449 -8.76 8.53 14.50
CA LYS A 449 -8.49 7.59 15.60
C LYS A 449 -9.54 7.82 16.69
N ARG A 450 -10.41 6.85 16.97
CA ARG A 450 -11.25 6.88 18.17
C ARG A 450 -10.45 6.35 19.35
N GLU A 451 -10.22 7.18 20.35
CA GLU A 451 -9.77 6.71 21.66
C GLU A 451 -10.85 5.81 22.26
N ILE A 452 -10.51 4.54 22.47
CA ILE A 452 -11.27 3.66 23.34
C ILE A 452 -10.72 3.94 24.75
N ILE A 453 -11.47 4.72 25.52
CA ILE A 453 -11.28 4.77 26.98
C ILE A 453 -11.81 3.42 27.49
N ILE A 454 -10.91 2.57 28.01
CA ILE A 454 -11.25 1.31 28.68
C ILE A 454 -11.84 1.60 30.05
#